data_AF-A0A4Y1ZC28-F1
#
_entry.id   AF-A0A4Y1ZC28-F1
#
_cell.length_a   1.000
_cell.length_b   1.000
_cell.length_c   1.000
_cell.angle_alpha   90.00
_cell.angle_beta   90.00
_cell.angle_gamma   90.00
#
_symmetry.space_group_name_H-M   'P 1'
#
loop_
_entity.id
_entity.type
_entity.pdbx_description
1 polymer ?
#
loop_
_entity_poly.entity_id
_entity_poly.type
_entity_poly.pdbx_seq_one_letter_code
_entity_poly.pdbx_strand_id
1 'polypeptide(L)'
;MRLKRLIIPFALLLMMMLVACGSNESATESSAKKDTSESSQPAAAKRIAGAPLKDGTYSLKEKDFDTHGWKASFSITVKDGTITKSDYNYTNKDGKLKSEDAGYEKAMKAKSGIGPKEYIPQLNKALVSSQDAQQVEVVSGATESSDHFINYAQQLIQAAQKGDTTPIEIDAQAKLKDGVYKLAEKNLTSNGWKTFINMTVKDGKITKVDYDFLDKDGQLKSKSTEYEKAMKSEIRDRTKRIHSGAQQILSRKAKSGRG
;
A
#
# COMPACT_ATOMS: atom_id res chain seq x y z
N MET A 1 -16.57 -23.15 -52.06
CA MET A 1 -16.47 -21.80 -52.67
C MET A 1 -15.45 -20.99 -51.90
N ARG A 2 -14.53 -20.35 -52.62
CA ARG A 2 -13.45 -19.48 -52.11
C ARG A 2 -13.97 -18.06 -51.89
N LEU A 3 -13.48 -17.37 -50.86
CA LEU A 3 -13.30 -15.92 -50.96
C LEU A 3 -12.00 -15.49 -50.28
N LYS A 4 -11.35 -14.54 -50.95
CA LYS A 4 -9.91 -14.36 -51.07
C LYS A 4 -9.34 -13.44 -49.98
N ARG A 5 -8.10 -13.70 -49.57
CA ARG A 5 -7.23 -12.81 -48.79
C ARG A 5 -6.75 -11.65 -49.68
N LEU A 6 -6.80 -10.42 -49.18
CA LEU A 6 -6.21 -9.25 -49.83
C LEU A 6 -5.04 -8.75 -48.97
N ILE A 7 -3.85 -8.74 -49.57
CA ILE A 7 -2.62 -8.12 -49.06
C ILE A 7 -2.44 -6.84 -49.89
N ILE A 8 -2.12 -5.71 -49.25
CA ILE A 8 -1.59 -4.52 -49.93
C ILE A 8 -0.28 -4.12 -49.23
N PRO A 9 0.85 -4.11 -49.94
CA PRO A 9 2.09 -3.48 -49.48
C PRO A 9 2.11 -2.01 -49.93
N PHE A 10 2.56 -1.10 -49.08
CA PHE A 10 3.00 0.23 -49.53
C PHE A 10 4.40 0.51 -49.02
N ALA A 11 5.25 0.85 -49.97
CA ALA A 11 6.68 0.99 -49.83
C ALA A 11 7.09 2.32 -49.18
N LEU A 12 8.10 2.21 -48.33
CA LEU A 12 9.28 3.09 -48.17
C LEU A 12 9.24 4.50 -48.81
N LEU A 13 9.38 5.54 -47.99
CA LEU A 13 10.16 6.73 -48.37
C LEU A 13 10.98 7.24 -47.17
N LEU A 14 12.27 7.37 -47.44
CA LEU A 14 13.39 7.73 -46.59
C LEU A 14 13.61 9.26 -46.65
N MET A 15 13.96 9.92 -45.54
CA MET A 15 15.00 10.96 -45.54
C MET A 15 15.49 11.32 -44.12
N MET A 16 16.80 11.18 -43.95
CA MET A 16 17.61 11.68 -42.84
C MET A 16 17.77 13.20 -42.92
N MET A 17 18.02 13.85 -41.78
CA MET A 17 19.04 14.90 -41.69
C MET A 17 19.83 14.73 -40.39
N LEU A 18 21.14 14.56 -40.56
CA LEU A 18 22.19 14.61 -39.57
C LEU A 18 23.01 15.89 -39.88
N VAL A 19 23.19 16.78 -38.91
CA VAL A 19 24.13 17.93 -38.94
C VAL A 19 24.90 17.81 -37.62
N ALA A 20 26.16 17.36 -37.59
CA ALA A 20 27.45 17.91 -38.06
C ALA A 20 28.11 18.87 -37.04
N CYS A 21 29.38 18.53 -36.72
CA CYS A 21 30.43 19.11 -35.83
C CYS A 21 30.47 20.64 -35.69
N GLY A 22 31.12 21.28 -34.71
CA GLY A 22 32.12 20.91 -33.69
C GLY A 22 33.00 22.15 -33.33
N SER A 23 33.77 22.04 -32.23
CA SER A 23 35.03 22.74 -31.91
C SER A 23 35.07 24.14 -31.21
N ASN A 24 35.49 24.08 -29.93
CA ASN A 24 36.64 24.75 -29.25
C ASN A 24 36.58 26.18 -28.64
N GLU A 25 37.02 26.20 -27.36
CA GLU A 25 37.70 27.21 -26.52
C GLU A 25 37.05 28.48 -25.89
N SER A 26 37.13 28.46 -24.54
CA SER A 26 37.62 29.50 -23.61
C SER A 26 36.71 30.60 -23.02
N ALA A 27 36.59 30.49 -21.69
CA ALA A 27 36.46 31.50 -20.63
C ALA A 27 35.18 32.38 -20.57
N THR A 28 34.44 32.27 -19.45
CA THR A 28 34.53 33.18 -18.27
C THR A 28 33.23 33.10 -17.45
N GLU A 29 33.39 33.11 -16.13
CA GLU A 29 32.33 33.22 -15.12
C GLU A 29 31.36 34.39 -15.36
N SER A 30 30.07 34.19 -15.05
CA SER A 30 29.41 34.88 -13.93
C SER A 30 27.89 34.69 -13.97
N SER A 31 27.39 34.05 -12.90
CA SER A 31 26.12 34.26 -12.20
C SER A 31 25.03 35.11 -12.87
N ALA A 32 23.94 34.46 -13.32
CA ALA A 32 22.61 35.05 -13.31
C ALA A 32 21.54 33.94 -13.20
N LYS A 33 21.01 33.79 -11.99
CA LYS A 33 19.92 32.89 -11.62
C LYS A 33 18.65 33.31 -12.35
N LYS A 34 18.14 32.46 -13.26
CA LYS A 34 16.83 32.61 -13.88
C LYS A 34 15.96 31.45 -13.47
N ASP A 35 14.99 31.76 -12.61
CA ASP A 35 13.93 30.86 -12.18
C ASP A 35 13.24 30.25 -13.40
N THR A 36 13.40 28.94 -13.55
CA THR A 36 12.59 28.12 -14.45
C THR A 36 11.81 27.18 -13.56
N SER A 37 10.50 27.43 -13.53
CA SER A 37 9.48 26.58 -12.94
C SER A 37 9.48 25.25 -13.69
N GLU A 38 10.09 24.25 -13.08
CA GLU A 38 10.05 22.87 -13.56
C GLU A 38 8.91 22.15 -12.86
N SER A 39 7.84 21.93 -13.62
CA SER A 39 6.71 21.07 -13.27
C SER A 39 7.26 19.67 -12.98
N SER A 40 7.39 19.37 -11.70
CA SER A 40 7.78 18.05 -11.21
C SER A 40 6.57 17.12 -11.32
N GLN A 41 6.50 16.42 -12.44
CA GLN A 41 5.71 15.21 -12.59
C GLN A 41 6.05 14.25 -11.43
N PRO A 42 5.08 13.68 -10.70
CA PRO A 42 5.37 12.79 -9.59
C PRO A 42 6.16 11.59 -10.10
N ALA A 43 7.35 11.39 -9.56
CA ALA A 43 8.14 10.19 -9.77
C ALA A 43 7.26 8.98 -9.44
N ALA A 44 7.09 8.09 -10.41
CA ALA A 44 6.33 6.85 -10.25
C ALA A 44 6.82 6.12 -8.99
N ALA A 45 5.90 5.90 -8.04
CA ALA A 45 6.16 5.16 -6.83
C ALA A 45 6.87 3.84 -7.21
N LYS A 46 8.11 3.68 -6.75
CA LYS A 46 8.95 2.52 -7.04
C LYS A 46 8.19 1.28 -6.57
N ARG A 47 7.72 0.48 -7.53
CA ARG A 47 7.06 -0.80 -7.25
C ARG A 47 8.04 -1.72 -6.56
N ILE A 48 7.76 -2.03 -5.31
CA ILE A 48 8.50 -3.03 -4.56
C ILE A 48 7.70 -4.31 -4.70
N ALA A 49 8.19 -5.19 -5.58
CA ALA A 49 7.79 -6.59 -5.81
C ALA A 49 6.31 -6.95 -5.60
N GLY A 50 5.56 -7.04 -6.70
CA GLY A 50 4.21 -7.61 -6.72
C GLY A 50 3.76 -8.08 -8.10
N ALA A 51 2.84 -9.05 -8.15
CA ALA A 51 2.13 -9.40 -9.36
C ALA A 51 1.48 -8.13 -9.94
N PRO A 52 1.57 -7.88 -11.26
CA PRO A 52 0.91 -6.75 -11.89
C PRO A 52 -0.59 -6.75 -11.56
N LEU A 53 -1.12 -5.59 -11.18
CA LEU A 53 -2.57 -5.45 -11.03
C LEU A 53 -3.22 -5.57 -12.40
N LYS A 54 -4.34 -6.30 -12.48
CA LYS A 54 -5.14 -6.38 -13.70
C LYS A 54 -6.12 -5.22 -13.72
N ASP A 55 -6.25 -4.60 -14.88
CA ASP A 55 -7.20 -3.52 -15.10
C ASP A 55 -8.63 -4.00 -14.85
N GLY A 56 -9.45 -3.11 -14.28
CA GLY A 56 -10.83 -3.43 -13.91
C GLY A 56 -11.29 -2.66 -12.69
N THR A 57 -12.54 -2.91 -12.30
CA THR A 57 -13.12 -2.41 -11.06
C THR A 57 -13.38 -3.58 -10.13
N TYR A 58 -12.88 -3.45 -8.90
CA TYR A 58 -12.96 -4.48 -7.87
C TYR A 58 -13.75 -3.90 -6.71
N SER A 59 -14.73 -4.64 -6.20
CA SER A 59 -15.66 -4.14 -5.20
C SER A 59 -15.86 -5.09 -4.03
N LEU A 60 -16.07 -4.51 -2.86
CA LEU A 60 -16.35 -5.17 -1.59
C LEU A 60 -17.52 -4.44 -0.92
N LYS A 61 -18.43 -5.20 -0.29
CA LYS A 61 -19.50 -4.65 0.55
C LYS A 61 -19.74 -5.50 1.79
N GLU A 62 -20.06 -4.85 2.89
CA GLU A 62 -20.61 -5.52 4.07
C GLU A 62 -22.09 -5.86 3.82
N LYS A 63 -22.52 -7.02 4.33
CA LYS A 63 -23.92 -7.45 4.26
C LYS A 63 -24.78 -6.70 5.27
N ASP A 64 -24.34 -6.71 6.51
CA ASP A 64 -25.10 -6.23 7.65
C ASP A 64 -24.62 -4.87 8.13
N PHE A 65 -25.50 -4.17 8.82
CA PHE A 65 -25.17 -2.92 9.49
C PHE A 65 -24.42 -3.21 10.80
N ASP A 66 -23.42 -2.38 11.09
CA ASP A 66 -22.74 -2.32 12.37
C ASP A 66 -23.71 -1.88 13.50
N THR A 67 -23.21 -1.90 14.74
CA THR A 67 -23.98 -1.49 15.92
C THR A 67 -24.41 -0.02 15.91
N HIS A 68 -23.83 0.79 15.01
CA HIS A 68 -24.15 2.20 14.82
C HIS A 68 -25.08 2.43 13.60
N GLY A 69 -25.53 1.37 12.93
CA GLY A 69 -26.46 1.45 11.81
C GLY A 69 -25.80 1.73 10.45
N TRP A 70 -24.51 1.44 10.31
CA TRP A 70 -23.73 1.69 9.09
C TRP A 70 -23.11 0.42 8.53
N LYS A 71 -22.96 0.34 7.20
CA LYS A 71 -22.22 -0.74 6.55
C LYS A 71 -21.26 -0.19 5.51
N ALA A 72 -20.08 -0.77 5.42
CA ALA A 72 -19.04 -0.35 4.50
C ALA A 72 -19.30 -0.83 3.07
N SER A 73 -18.92 0.01 2.11
CA SER A 73 -18.77 -0.33 0.71
C SER A 73 -17.44 0.22 0.21
N PHE A 74 -16.71 -0.57 -0.56
CA PHE A 74 -15.42 -0.18 -1.10
C PHE A 74 -15.30 -0.63 -2.56
N SER A 75 -14.91 0.26 -3.46
CA SER A 75 -14.37 -0.14 -4.75
C SER A 75 -13.01 0.51 -5.06
N ILE A 76 -12.18 -0.20 -5.83
CA ILE A 76 -11.00 0.37 -6.46
C ILE A 76 -11.10 0.20 -7.98
N THR A 77 -10.55 1.14 -8.73
CA THR A 77 -10.38 1.01 -10.19
C THR A 77 -8.90 0.94 -10.51
N VAL A 78 -8.53 -0.08 -11.29
CA VAL A 78 -7.18 -0.28 -11.80
C VAL A 78 -7.15 0.01 -13.29
N LYS A 79 -6.19 0.85 -13.73
CA LYS A 79 -5.89 1.13 -15.14
C LYS A 79 -4.38 1.16 -15.34
N ASP A 80 -3.92 0.58 -16.45
CA ASP A 80 -2.50 0.44 -16.77
C ASP A 80 -1.72 -0.20 -15.60
N GLY A 81 -2.38 -1.15 -14.93
CA GLY A 81 -1.90 -1.83 -13.75
C GLY A 81 -1.75 -0.96 -12.50
N THR A 82 -2.24 0.28 -12.45
CA THR A 82 -2.21 1.21 -11.30
C THR A 82 -3.59 1.45 -10.72
N ILE A 83 -3.71 1.62 -9.40
CA ILE A 83 -4.96 2.03 -8.75
C ILE A 83 -5.19 3.50 -9.06
N THR A 84 -6.15 3.81 -9.93
CA THR A 84 -6.49 5.19 -10.31
C THR A 84 -7.64 5.78 -9.49
N LYS A 85 -8.43 4.93 -8.83
CA LYS A 85 -9.56 5.35 -8.01
C LYS A 85 -9.71 4.44 -6.79
N SER A 86 -10.07 5.04 -5.66
CA SER A 86 -10.42 4.39 -4.40
C SER A 86 -11.70 5.06 -3.90
N ASP A 87 -12.76 4.27 -3.73
CA ASP A 87 -14.08 4.72 -3.29
C ASP A 87 -14.54 3.87 -2.09
N TYR A 88 -14.01 4.18 -0.92
CA TYR A 88 -14.46 3.65 0.36
C TYR A 88 -15.45 4.60 1.02
N ASN A 89 -16.55 4.05 1.53
CA ASN A 89 -17.48 4.79 2.39
C ASN A 89 -18.34 3.83 3.21
N TYR A 90 -19.21 4.40 4.04
CA TYR A 90 -20.29 3.67 4.71
C TYR A 90 -21.65 4.21 4.30
N THR A 91 -22.65 3.33 4.24
CA THR A 91 -24.05 3.68 4.01
C THR A 91 -24.91 3.28 5.20
N ASN A 92 -25.92 4.08 5.52
CA ASN A 92 -26.95 3.72 6.50
C ASN A 92 -28.16 3.05 5.82
N LYS A 93 -29.19 2.73 6.61
CA LYS A 93 -30.42 2.08 6.12
C LYS A 93 -31.18 2.91 5.07
N ASP A 94 -31.02 4.23 5.10
CA ASP A 94 -31.63 5.14 4.13
C ASP A 94 -30.76 5.34 2.87
N GLY A 95 -29.62 4.64 2.78
CA GLY A 95 -28.66 4.78 1.69
C GLY A 95 -27.79 6.04 1.75
N LYS A 96 -27.85 6.81 2.85
CA LYS A 96 -27.03 8.02 3.03
C LYS A 96 -25.60 7.67 3.39
N LEU A 97 -24.64 8.49 2.95
CA LEU A 97 -23.21 8.29 3.18
C LEU A 97 -22.78 8.84 4.54
N LYS A 98 -21.95 8.07 5.28
CA LYS A 98 -21.41 8.50 6.59
C LYS A 98 -20.52 9.74 6.46
N SER A 99 -19.79 9.86 5.35
CA SER A 99 -18.97 11.05 5.06
C SER A 99 -19.78 12.33 4.85
N GLU A 100 -21.08 12.22 4.56
CA GLU A 100 -21.98 13.35 4.34
C GLU A 100 -22.87 13.63 5.56
N ASP A 101 -22.82 12.79 6.59
CA ASP A 101 -23.60 12.95 7.80
C ASP A 101 -22.94 13.97 8.74
N ALA A 102 -23.47 15.20 8.72
CA ALA A 102 -22.99 16.29 9.56
C ALA A 102 -23.16 16.03 11.07
N GLY A 103 -24.16 15.24 11.46
CA GLY A 103 -24.41 14.87 12.85
C GLY A 103 -23.35 13.92 13.37
N TYR A 104 -23.05 12.87 12.59
CA TYR A 104 -22.01 11.90 12.89
C TYR A 104 -20.62 12.57 12.90
N GLU A 105 -20.34 13.42 11.91
CA GLU A 105 -19.13 14.23 11.84
C GLU A 105 -18.88 15.01 13.13
N LYS A 106 -19.88 15.79 13.56
CA LYS A 106 -19.78 16.60 14.78
C LYS A 106 -19.60 15.72 16.03
N ALA A 107 -20.35 14.63 16.14
CA ALA A 107 -20.32 13.74 17.29
C ALA A 107 -18.98 13.00 17.42
N MET A 108 -18.40 12.54 16.32
CA MET A 108 -17.12 11.82 16.30
C MET A 108 -15.96 12.78 16.59
N LYS A 109 -15.94 13.97 15.96
CA LYS A 109 -14.95 15.01 16.21
C LYS A 109 -14.85 15.42 17.67
N ALA A 110 -16.00 15.60 18.33
CA ALA A 110 -16.05 15.97 19.74
C ALA A 110 -15.36 14.94 20.65
N LYS A 111 -15.30 13.66 20.25
CA LYS A 111 -14.72 12.57 21.04
C LYS A 111 -13.27 12.25 20.65
N SER A 112 -12.95 12.36 19.37
CA SER A 112 -11.73 11.78 18.78
C SER A 112 -10.90 12.76 17.96
N GLY A 113 -11.37 14.00 17.77
CA GLY A 113 -10.68 15.05 17.04
C GLY A 113 -10.82 14.98 15.51
N ILE A 114 -11.39 13.91 14.96
CA ILE A 114 -11.59 13.71 13.53
C ILE A 114 -12.96 13.09 13.25
N GLY A 115 -13.48 13.26 12.04
CA GLY A 115 -14.75 12.65 11.63
C GLY A 115 -14.72 12.02 10.23
N PRO A 116 -15.78 11.29 9.84
CA PRO A 116 -15.88 10.59 8.55
C PRO A 116 -15.75 11.50 7.33
N LYS A 117 -16.12 12.79 7.42
CA LYS A 117 -15.91 13.73 6.32
C LYS A 117 -14.43 13.98 6.04
N GLU A 118 -13.54 13.71 7.00
CA GLU A 118 -12.11 13.95 6.91
C GLU A 118 -11.32 12.65 6.68
N TYR A 119 -11.49 11.64 7.54
CA TYR A 119 -10.67 10.44 7.45
C TYR A 119 -10.98 9.60 6.21
N ILE A 120 -12.24 9.58 5.73
CA ILE A 120 -12.62 8.75 4.57
C ILE A 120 -11.93 9.26 3.29
N PRO A 121 -11.98 10.57 2.94
CA PRO A 121 -11.20 11.10 1.82
C PRO A 121 -9.69 10.92 2.00
N GLN A 122 -9.17 11.08 3.22
CA GLN A 122 -7.75 10.90 3.51
C GLN A 122 -7.27 9.49 3.19
N LEU A 123 -7.98 8.45 3.66
CA LEU A 123 -7.65 7.05 3.41
C LEU A 123 -7.72 6.69 1.93
N ASN A 124 -8.78 7.12 1.22
CA ASN A 124 -8.91 6.89 -0.22
C ASN A 124 -7.76 7.51 -1.02
N LYS A 125 -7.38 8.76 -0.70
CA LYS A 125 -6.23 9.43 -1.32
C LYS A 125 -4.91 8.72 -0.99
N ALA A 126 -4.76 8.27 0.25
CA ALA A 126 -3.56 7.56 0.69
C ALA A 126 -3.36 6.28 -0.12
N LEU A 127 -4.41 5.47 -0.33
CA LEU A 127 -4.31 4.23 -1.11
C LEU A 127 -3.94 4.47 -2.58
N VAL A 128 -4.57 5.46 -3.22
CA VAL A 128 -4.21 5.84 -4.60
C VAL A 128 -2.76 6.32 -4.68
N SER A 129 -2.26 7.02 -3.65
CA SER A 129 -0.88 7.52 -3.64
C SER A 129 0.14 6.41 -3.33
N SER A 130 -0.16 5.54 -2.38
CA SER A 130 0.75 4.50 -1.91
C SER A 130 0.80 3.30 -2.84
N GLN A 131 -0.30 3.00 -3.56
CA GLN A 131 -0.49 1.79 -4.36
C GLN A 131 -0.38 0.47 -3.55
N ASP A 132 -0.34 0.58 -2.23
CA ASP A 132 -0.14 -0.51 -1.28
C ASP A 132 -0.93 -0.23 -0.01
N ALA A 133 -1.84 -1.15 0.34
CA ALA A 133 -2.67 -1.03 1.53
C ALA A 133 -1.84 -1.00 2.82
N GLN A 134 -0.71 -1.71 2.88
CA GLN A 134 0.14 -1.74 4.07
C GLN A 134 0.93 -0.44 4.30
N GLN A 135 1.01 0.42 3.28
CA GLN A 135 1.64 1.73 3.37
C GLN A 135 0.63 2.85 3.67
N VAL A 136 -0.66 2.52 3.82
CA VAL A 136 -1.66 3.48 4.25
C VAL A 136 -1.55 3.63 5.76
N GLU A 137 -1.23 4.85 6.20
CA GLU A 137 -1.13 5.15 7.62
C GLU A 137 -2.50 5.15 8.30
N VAL A 138 -2.51 4.66 9.54
CA VAL A 138 -3.67 4.73 10.42
C VAL A 138 -3.94 6.18 10.80
N VAL A 139 -5.19 6.61 10.68
CA VAL A 139 -5.61 7.97 11.05
C VAL A 139 -5.92 8.02 12.55
N SER A 140 -5.15 8.81 13.30
CA SER A 140 -5.38 9.05 14.73
C SER A 140 -6.82 9.52 15.00
N GLY A 141 -7.49 8.90 15.97
CA GLY A 141 -8.91 9.14 16.28
C GLY A 141 -9.90 8.35 15.41
N ALA A 142 -9.43 7.73 14.32
CA ALA A 142 -10.21 6.84 13.44
C ALA A 142 -9.48 5.50 13.21
N THR A 143 -8.83 4.98 14.26
CA THR A 143 -8.00 3.77 14.20
C THR A 143 -8.76 2.57 13.63
N GLU A 144 -9.90 2.21 14.23
CA GLU A 144 -10.71 1.07 13.77
C GLU A 144 -11.19 1.23 12.32
N SER A 145 -11.58 2.44 11.93
CA SER A 145 -12.00 2.73 10.55
C SER A 145 -10.84 2.63 9.55
N SER A 146 -9.62 2.98 9.99
CA SER A 146 -8.40 2.82 9.20
C SER A 146 -8.03 1.35 9.04
N ASP A 147 -8.11 0.56 10.10
CA ASP A 147 -7.82 -0.88 10.06
C ASP A 147 -8.80 -1.62 9.13
N HIS A 148 -10.09 -1.27 9.19
CA HIS A 148 -11.11 -1.81 8.27
C HIS A 148 -10.78 -1.44 6.82
N PHE A 149 -10.44 -0.18 6.56
CA PHE A 149 -10.04 0.28 5.24
C PHE A 149 -8.83 -0.49 4.70
N ILE A 150 -7.76 -0.61 5.49
CA ILE A 150 -6.52 -1.30 5.10
C ILE A 150 -6.79 -2.77 4.78
N ASN A 151 -7.58 -3.45 5.63
CA ASN A 151 -7.98 -4.83 5.40
C ASN A 151 -8.75 -4.99 4.08
N TYR A 152 -9.78 -4.17 3.86
CA TYR A 152 -10.60 -4.25 2.65
C TYR A 152 -9.81 -3.86 1.38
N ALA A 153 -8.95 -2.84 1.47
CA ALA A 153 -8.04 -2.46 0.39
C ALA A 153 -7.13 -3.62 0.00
N GLN A 154 -6.58 -4.34 0.99
CA GLN A 154 -5.73 -5.50 0.75
C GLN A 154 -6.48 -6.61 0.02
N GLN A 155 -7.73 -6.90 0.38
CA GLN A 155 -8.56 -7.89 -0.31
C GLN A 155 -8.85 -7.48 -1.77
N LEU A 156 -9.17 -6.20 -2.01
CA LEU A 156 -9.42 -5.68 -3.36
C LEU A 156 -8.15 -5.69 -4.22
N ILE A 157 -6.99 -5.37 -3.65
CA ILE A 157 -5.69 -5.47 -4.34
C ILE A 157 -5.40 -6.93 -4.72
N GLN A 158 -5.69 -7.89 -3.86
CA GLN A 158 -5.52 -9.31 -4.18
C GLN A 158 -6.50 -9.78 -5.26
N ALA A 159 -7.74 -9.30 -5.25
CA ALA A 159 -8.70 -9.54 -6.33
C ALA A 159 -8.17 -8.97 -7.65
N ALA A 160 -7.60 -7.76 -7.63
CA ALA A 160 -6.97 -7.14 -8.79
C ALA A 160 -5.74 -7.91 -9.32
N GLN A 161 -4.92 -8.47 -8.44
CA GLN A 161 -3.81 -9.35 -8.85
C GLN A 161 -4.28 -10.69 -9.44
N LYS A 162 -5.51 -11.10 -9.14
CA LYS A 162 -6.15 -12.30 -9.71
C LYS A 162 -6.95 -11.97 -10.98
N GLY A 163 -7.30 -10.70 -11.19
CA GLY A 163 -8.27 -10.30 -12.21
C GLY A 163 -9.69 -10.77 -11.88
N ASP A 164 -9.98 -11.03 -10.60
CA ASP A 164 -11.29 -11.51 -10.15
C ASP A 164 -12.18 -10.32 -9.80
N THR A 165 -13.09 -9.96 -10.70
CA THR A 165 -14.03 -8.85 -10.53
C THR A 165 -15.31 -9.26 -9.80
N THR A 166 -15.39 -10.48 -9.27
CA THR A 166 -16.55 -10.93 -8.49
C THR A 166 -16.65 -10.07 -7.22
N PRO A 167 -17.81 -9.43 -6.93
CA PRO A 167 -17.97 -8.62 -5.73
C PRO A 167 -17.71 -9.44 -4.47
N ILE A 168 -16.83 -8.95 -3.60
CA ILE A 168 -16.55 -9.56 -2.30
C ILE A 168 -17.67 -9.16 -1.34
N GLU A 169 -18.31 -10.14 -0.71
CA GLU A 169 -19.30 -9.88 0.34
C GLU A 169 -18.71 -10.24 1.71
N ILE A 170 -18.69 -9.26 2.61
CA ILE A 170 -18.24 -9.42 4.00
C ILE A 170 -19.46 -9.59 4.89
N ASP A 171 -19.48 -10.71 5.60
CA ASP A 171 -20.46 -11.02 6.63
C ASP A 171 -19.71 -11.06 7.96
N ALA A 172 -19.63 -9.91 8.64
CA ALA A 172 -18.86 -9.78 9.88
C ALA A 172 -19.57 -10.43 11.08
N GLN A 173 -20.85 -10.77 10.93
CA GLN A 173 -21.73 -11.31 11.96
C GLN A 173 -21.94 -12.82 11.79
N ALA A 174 -21.63 -13.37 10.62
CA ALA A 174 -21.66 -14.81 10.37
C ALA A 174 -20.72 -15.55 11.33
N LYS A 175 -21.23 -16.67 11.84
CA LYS A 175 -20.36 -17.68 12.45
C LYS A 175 -19.34 -18.14 11.41
N LEU A 176 -18.08 -18.22 11.82
CA LEU A 176 -17.03 -18.76 10.97
C LEU A 176 -17.43 -20.18 10.52
N LYS A 177 -17.28 -20.48 9.24
CA LYS A 177 -17.53 -21.83 8.74
C LYS A 177 -16.34 -22.71 9.11
N ASP A 178 -16.61 -23.94 9.49
CA ASP A 178 -15.56 -24.92 9.77
C ASP A 178 -14.72 -25.18 8.51
N GLY A 179 -13.42 -25.36 8.70
CA GLY A 179 -12.50 -25.60 7.59
C GLY A 179 -11.08 -25.11 7.85
N VAL A 180 -10.25 -25.24 6.83
CA VAL A 180 -8.87 -24.74 6.81
C VAL A 180 -8.79 -23.61 5.79
N TYR A 181 -8.48 -22.42 6.27
CA TYR A 181 -8.33 -21.19 5.50
C TYR A 181 -6.85 -20.92 5.29
N LYS A 182 -6.45 -20.71 4.04
CA LYS A 182 -5.08 -20.39 3.67
C LYS A 182 -5.05 -19.08 2.91
N LEU A 183 -4.20 -18.18 3.33
CA LEU A 183 -3.90 -16.94 2.62
C LEU A 183 -2.39 -16.81 2.54
N ALA A 184 -1.89 -16.64 1.32
CA ALA A 184 -0.53 -16.22 1.06
C ALA A 184 -0.62 -15.04 0.11
N GLU A 185 -0.09 -13.90 0.53
CA GLU A 185 0.00 -12.74 -0.35
C GLU A 185 0.85 -13.10 -1.57
N LYS A 186 0.50 -12.61 -2.76
CA LYS A 186 1.33 -12.82 -3.95
C LYS A 186 2.56 -11.91 -3.95
N ASN A 187 2.43 -10.73 -3.35
CA ASN A 187 3.40 -9.66 -3.42
C ASN A 187 4.27 -9.65 -2.17
N LEU A 188 5.56 -9.37 -2.35
CA LEU A 188 6.45 -9.12 -1.24
C LEU A 188 6.24 -7.67 -0.81
N THR A 189 6.17 -7.45 0.50
CA THR A 189 6.27 -6.10 1.05
C THR A 189 7.66 -5.53 0.77
N SER A 190 7.84 -4.23 1.05
CA SER A 190 9.08 -3.50 0.77
C SER A 190 10.36 -4.12 1.38
N ASN A 191 10.19 -4.91 2.44
CA ASN A 191 11.25 -5.60 3.16
C ASN A 191 11.54 -7.02 2.64
N GLY A 192 10.93 -7.43 1.52
CA GLY A 192 11.18 -8.73 0.88
C GLY A 192 10.40 -9.91 1.47
N TRP A 193 9.38 -9.64 2.30
CA TRP A 193 8.55 -10.67 2.93
C TRP A 193 7.08 -10.53 2.53
N LYS A 194 6.36 -11.64 2.34
CA LYS A 194 4.91 -11.68 2.11
C LYS A 194 4.20 -12.42 3.24
N THR A 195 3.00 -12.00 3.59
CA THR A 195 2.25 -12.63 4.69
C THR A 195 1.74 -14.01 4.30
N PHE A 196 1.83 -14.94 5.24
CA PHE A 196 1.25 -16.28 5.16
C PHE A 196 0.43 -16.57 6.41
N ILE A 197 -0.82 -16.99 6.22
CA ILE A 197 -1.68 -17.48 7.31
C ILE A 197 -2.37 -18.78 6.91
N ASN A 198 -2.35 -19.73 7.84
CA ASN A 198 -3.10 -20.97 7.77
C ASN A 198 -3.93 -21.10 9.05
N MET A 199 -5.24 -20.96 8.93
CA MET A 199 -6.18 -20.92 10.04
C MET A 199 -7.12 -22.11 9.97
N THR A 200 -7.35 -22.78 11.10
CA THR A 200 -8.33 -23.86 11.22
C THR A 200 -9.50 -23.41 12.07
N VAL A 201 -10.72 -23.56 11.56
CA VAL A 201 -11.97 -23.31 12.26
C VAL A 201 -12.68 -24.64 12.52
N LYS A 202 -13.14 -24.86 13.75
CA LYS A 202 -14.00 -25.98 14.17
C LYS A 202 -15.07 -25.47 15.11
N ASP A 203 -16.31 -25.95 14.94
CA ASP A 203 -17.49 -25.52 15.68
C ASP A 203 -17.67 -23.99 15.70
N GLY A 204 -17.32 -23.35 14.57
CA GLY A 204 -17.34 -21.89 14.42
C GLY A 204 -16.29 -21.14 15.23
N LYS A 205 -15.29 -21.83 15.80
CA LYS A 205 -14.19 -21.24 16.57
C LYS A 205 -12.87 -21.48 15.88
N ILE A 206 -11.98 -20.49 15.94
CA ILE A 206 -10.59 -20.65 15.51
C ILE A 206 -9.89 -21.59 16.49
N THR A 207 -9.43 -22.73 16.01
CA THR A 207 -8.71 -23.74 16.81
C THR A 207 -7.20 -23.75 16.55
N LYS A 208 -6.77 -23.18 15.42
CA LYS A 208 -5.35 -23.05 15.07
C LYS A 208 -5.13 -21.84 14.19
N VAL A 209 -4.06 -21.10 14.44
CA VAL A 209 -3.53 -20.07 13.53
C VAL A 209 -2.04 -20.29 13.40
N ASP A 210 -1.57 -20.57 12.18
CA ASP A 210 -0.18 -20.47 11.80
C ASP A 210 -0.02 -19.15 11.03
N TYR A 211 0.56 -18.13 11.66
CA TYR A 211 0.88 -16.85 11.02
C TYR A 211 2.39 -16.73 10.89
N ASP A 212 2.87 -16.46 9.68
CA ASP A 212 4.30 -16.31 9.38
C ASP A 212 4.48 -15.40 8.15
N PHE A 213 5.73 -15.20 7.77
CA PHE A 213 6.09 -14.53 6.53
C PHE A 213 6.88 -15.48 5.64
N LEU A 214 6.69 -15.35 4.34
CA LEU A 214 7.45 -16.07 3.33
C LEU A 214 8.39 -15.09 2.62
N ASP A 215 9.63 -15.50 2.35
CA ASP A 215 10.49 -14.74 1.45
C ASP A 215 10.11 -15.00 -0.04
N LYS A 216 10.94 -14.48 -0.95
CA LYS A 216 10.82 -14.68 -2.39
C LYS A 216 10.86 -16.17 -2.80
N ASP A 217 11.55 -17.00 -2.04
CA ASP A 217 11.75 -18.43 -2.32
C ASP A 217 10.69 -19.30 -1.60
N GLY A 218 9.80 -18.68 -0.83
CA GLY A 218 8.77 -19.38 -0.06
C GLY A 218 9.29 -19.98 1.25
N GLN A 219 10.45 -19.54 1.74
CA GLN A 219 10.95 -19.96 3.04
C GLN A 219 10.29 -19.16 4.16
N LEU A 220 9.95 -19.86 5.24
CA LEU A 220 9.34 -19.23 6.41
C LEU A 220 10.37 -18.37 7.15
N LYS A 221 10.01 -17.12 7.42
CA LYS A 221 10.82 -16.16 8.18
C LYS A 221 11.14 -16.69 9.56
N SER A 222 10.18 -17.33 10.23
CA SER A 222 10.41 -17.96 11.53
C SER A 222 11.47 -19.07 11.53
N LYS A 223 11.75 -19.67 10.36
CA LYS A 223 12.75 -20.73 10.17
C LYS A 223 14.02 -20.24 9.50
N SER A 224 14.10 -18.95 9.15
CA SER A 224 15.25 -18.39 8.44
C SER A 224 16.42 -18.15 9.40
N THR A 225 17.46 -18.99 9.27
CA THR A 225 18.71 -18.79 10.03
C THR A 225 19.44 -17.51 9.62
N GLU A 226 19.27 -17.04 8.38
CA GLU A 226 19.82 -15.77 7.90
C GLU A 226 19.16 -14.59 8.58
N TYR A 227 17.82 -14.58 8.68
CA TYR A 227 17.09 -13.53 9.38
C TYR A 227 17.46 -13.49 10.86
N GLU A 228 17.54 -14.65 11.51
CA GLU A 228 17.97 -14.75 12.91
C GLU A 228 19.38 -14.19 13.13
N LYS A 229 20.34 -14.53 12.24
CA LYS A 229 21.71 -14.01 12.29
C LYS A 229 21.75 -12.48 12.07
N ALA A 230 20.97 -11.97 11.11
CA ALA A 230 20.89 -10.54 10.82
C ALA A 230 20.39 -9.75 12.05
N MET A 231 19.29 -10.20 12.67
CA MET A 231 18.74 -9.59 13.89
C MET A 231 19.76 -9.59 15.03
N LYS A 232 20.45 -10.72 15.26
CA LYS A 232 21.50 -10.81 16.29
C LYS A 232 22.67 -9.86 16.00
N SER A 233 23.07 -9.70 14.74
CA SER A 233 24.12 -8.75 14.37
C SER A 233 23.72 -7.30 14.63
N GLU A 234 22.51 -6.92 14.23
CA GLU A 234 22.01 -5.56 14.41
C GLU A 234 21.89 -5.16 15.89
N ILE A 235 21.43 -6.09 16.73
CA ILE A 235 21.41 -5.91 18.19
C ILE A 235 22.83 -5.68 18.71
N ARG A 236 23.81 -6.49 18.29
CA ARG A 236 25.22 -6.32 18.71
C ARG A 236 25.78 -4.96 18.30
N ASP A 237 25.54 -4.53 17.06
CA ASP A 237 26.07 -3.27 16.57
C ASP A 237 25.39 -2.07 17.24
N ARG A 238 24.09 -2.16 17.51
CA ARG A 238 23.37 -1.14 18.29
C ARG A 238 23.91 -1.04 19.72
N THR A 239 24.17 -2.17 20.38
CA THR A 239 24.80 -2.18 21.71
C THR A 239 26.20 -1.55 21.69
N LYS A 240 27.02 -1.85 20.67
CA LYS A 240 28.35 -1.21 20.50
C LYS A 240 28.22 0.31 20.32
N ARG A 241 27.28 0.78 19.49
CA ARG A 241 27.04 2.21 19.30
C ARG A 241 26.64 2.92 20.59
N ILE A 242 25.75 2.31 21.39
CA ILE A 242 25.34 2.84 22.70
C ILE A 242 26.55 2.91 23.65
N HIS A 243 27.36 1.86 23.73
CA HIS A 243 28.54 1.84 24.59
C HIS A 243 29.57 2.90 24.17
N SER A 244 29.85 3.02 22.86
CA SER A 244 30.74 4.05 22.33
C SER A 244 30.23 5.46 22.61
N GLY A 245 28.92 5.69 22.46
CA GLY A 245 28.31 6.99 22.79
C GLY A 245 28.44 7.32 24.28
N ALA A 246 28.20 6.36 25.17
CA ALA A 246 28.36 6.52 26.61
C ALA A 246 29.82 6.87 26.98
N GLN A 247 30.80 6.16 26.43
CA GLN A 247 32.23 6.43 26.63
C GLN A 247 32.61 7.84 26.18
N GLN A 248 32.13 8.29 25.01
CA GLN A 248 32.38 9.64 24.53
C GLN A 248 31.78 10.71 25.47
N ILE A 249 30.57 10.51 25.98
CA ILE A 249 29.93 11.43 26.94
C ILE A 249 30.74 11.53 28.23
N LEU A 250 31.16 10.39 28.79
CA LEU A 250 31.99 10.34 30.00
C LEU A 250 33.33 11.06 29.80
N SER A 251 33.98 10.83 28.65
CA SER A 251 35.25 11.49 28.33
C SER A 251 35.14 13.02 28.18
N ARG A 252 33.99 13.53 27.71
CA ARG A 252 33.72 14.97 27.62
C ARG A 252 33.48 15.59 29.00
N LYS A 253 32.68 14.94 29.85
CA LYS A 253 32.46 15.38 31.24
C LYS A 253 33.75 15.43 32.06
N ALA A 254 34.63 14.44 31.89
CA ALA A 254 35.92 14.41 32.57
C ALA A 254 36.86 15.55 32.14
N LYS A 255 36.72 16.06 30.90
CA LYS A 255 37.50 17.20 30.39
C LYS A 255 36.92 18.56 30.80
N SER A 256 35.61 18.69 30.95
CA SER A 256 34.96 19.95 31.34
C SER A 256 35.01 20.27 32.84
N GLY A 257 35.31 19.28 33.70
CA GLY A 257 35.39 19.44 35.16
C GLY A 257 36.79 19.75 35.70
N ARG A 258 37.77 20.06 34.85
CA ARG A 258 39.14 20.48 35.25
C ARG A 258 39.41 21.97 35.04
N GLY A 259 38.36 22.79 34.96
CA GLY A 259 38.44 24.26 34.89
C GLY A 259 38.15 24.89 36.24
#